data_AF-A0A7R9WZM8-F1
#
_entry.id   AF-A0A7R9WZM8-F1
#
_cell.length_a   1.000
_cell.length_b   1.000
_cell.length_c   1.000
_cell.angle_alpha   90.00
_cell.angle_beta   90.00
_cell.angle_gamma   90.00
#
_symmetry.space_group_name_H-M   'P 1'
#
loop_
_entity.id
_entity.type
_entity.pdbx_description
1 polymer ?
#
loop_
_entity_poly.entity_id
_entity_poly.type
_entity_poly.pdbx_seq_one_letter_code
_entity_poly.pdbx_strand_id
1 'polypeptide(L)'
;DDDDDDDDSDHNENDDMDDMVPKAPSAARLADMFAAPKHLIFDEGGFEGARNMARDNKRWLLVNLQRDNEFSCHALNRDVWRDELVENLIREGFVFWQSVSVVA
;
A
#
# COMPACT_ATOMS: atom_id res chain seq x y z
N ASP A 1 -11.19 5.92 -71.71
CA ASP A 1 -10.74 4.55 -71.44
C ASP A 1 -9.68 4.62 -70.33
N ASP A 2 -9.94 5.31 -69.23
CA ASP A 2 -10.87 4.97 -68.13
C ASP A 2 -10.42 3.70 -67.41
N ASP A 3 -9.92 3.87 -66.17
CA ASP A 3 -10.54 3.31 -64.96
C ASP A 3 -9.52 3.34 -63.80
N ASP A 4 -9.63 4.41 -63.02
CA ASP A 4 -9.77 4.48 -61.55
C ASP A 4 -9.44 3.24 -60.69
N ASP A 5 -8.72 3.53 -59.59
CA ASP A 5 -8.90 3.05 -58.20
C ASP A 5 -8.79 1.51 -57.94
N ASP A 6 -8.19 1.00 -56.87
CA ASP A 6 -8.41 1.32 -55.46
C ASP A 6 -7.14 1.03 -54.62
N ASP A 7 -6.68 2.03 -53.86
CA ASP A 7 -5.75 1.86 -52.74
C ASP A 7 -6.58 1.50 -51.49
N ASP A 8 -6.85 0.21 -51.31
CA ASP A 8 -7.47 -0.32 -50.09
C ASP A 8 -6.46 -0.27 -48.94
N SER A 9 -6.26 0.93 -48.38
CA SER A 9 -5.73 1.09 -47.04
C SER A 9 -6.84 0.65 -46.07
N ASP A 10 -6.76 -0.59 -45.60
CA ASP A 10 -7.56 -1.10 -44.49
C ASP A 10 -7.20 -0.31 -43.20
N HIS A 11 -7.75 0.90 -43.09
CA HIS A 11 -7.78 1.65 -41.83
C HIS A 11 -8.85 1.00 -40.94
N ASN A 12 -8.40 0.07 -40.10
CA ASN A 12 -9.22 -0.49 -39.03
C ASN A 12 -9.41 0.58 -37.94
N GLU A 13 -10.39 1.47 -38.09
CA GLU A 13 -10.74 2.58 -37.17
C GLU A 13 -11.31 2.11 -35.81
N ASN A 14 -11.01 0.89 -35.37
CA ASN A 14 -11.57 0.30 -34.15
C ASN A 14 -10.62 0.35 -32.93
N ASP A 15 -9.39 0.85 -33.08
CA ASP A 15 -8.37 0.75 -32.03
C ASP A 15 -8.31 1.96 -31.07
N ASP A 16 -9.00 3.07 -31.36
CA ASP A 16 -8.88 4.33 -30.58
C ASP A 16 -9.97 4.52 -29.49
N MET A 17 -10.91 3.59 -29.34
CA MET A 17 -12.03 3.71 -28.38
C MET A 17 -11.78 2.98 -27.04
N ASP A 18 -10.72 2.17 -26.92
CA ASP A 18 -10.44 1.36 -25.71
C ASP A 18 -9.67 2.15 -24.62
N ASP A 19 -9.11 3.32 -24.95
CA ASP A 19 -8.27 4.10 -24.04
C ASP A 19 -9.07 4.98 -23.04
N MET A 20 -10.41 4.99 -23.16
CA MET A 20 -11.28 5.79 -22.27
C MET A 20 -11.94 4.96 -21.16
N VAL A 21 -11.67 3.66 -21.09
CA VAL A 21 -12.11 2.80 -19.98
C VAL A 21 -11.11 2.94 -18.82
N PRO A 22 -11.51 3.45 -17.64
CA PRO A 22 -10.61 3.50 -16.49
C PRO A 22 -10.17 2.08 -16.13
N LYS A 23 -8.91 1.75 -16.45
CA LYS A 23 -8.32 0.45 -16.18
C LYS A 23 -8.34 0.19 -14.68
N ALA A 24 -8.93 -0.94 -14.29
CA ALA A 24 -8.95 -1.37 -12.90
C ALA A 24 -7.52 -1.36 -12.32
N PRO A 25 -7.35 -0.96 -11.04
CA PRO A 25 -6.03 -0.92 -10.42
C PRO A 25 -5.40 -2.31 -10.46
N SER A 26 -4.12 -2.37 -10.83
CA SER A 26 -3.39 -3.63 -10.85
C SER A 26 -3.31 -4.25 -9.45
N ALA A 27 -3.20 -5.57 -9.37
CA ALA A 27 -3.01 -6.28 -8.10
C ALA A 27 -1.81 -5.73 -7.30
N ALA A 28 -0.75 -5.30 -7.99
CA ALA A 28 0.40 -4.65 -7.37
C ALA A 28 0.06 -3.29 -6.75
N ARG A 29 -0.75 -2.46 -7.43
CA ARG A 29 -1.19 -1.15 -6.91
C ARG A 29 -2.11 -1.31 -5.70
N LEU A 30 -2.98 -2.32 -5.72
CA LEU A 30 -3.82 -2.66 -4.58
C LEU A 30 -3.00 -3.16 -3.39
N ALA A 31 -2.03 -4.05 -3.63
CA ALA A 31 -1.15 -4.56 -2.58
C ALA A 31 -0.37 -3.42 -1.89
N ASP A 32 0.08 -2.42 -2.64
CA ASP A 32 0.72 -1.25 -2.06
C ASP A 32 -0.24 -0.49 -1.13
N MET A 33 -1.46 -0.17 -1.58
CA MET A 33 -2.42 0.62 -0.80
C MET A 33 -2.75 0.04 0.58
N PHE A 34 -2.69 -1.28 0.75
CA PHE A 34 -2.96 -1.96 2.02
C PHE A 34 -1.70 -2.44 2.76
N ALA A 35 -0.50 -2.13 2.23
CA ALA A 35 0.75 -2.52 2.84
C ALA A 35 0.98 -1.80 4.18
N ALA A 36 1.62 -2.51 5.11
CA ALA A 36 2.02 -1.96 6.39
C ALA A 36 3.02 -0.78 6.24
N PRO A 37 3.01 0.20 7.16
CA PRO A 37 3.88 1.38 7.11
C PRO A 37 5.32 1.03 7.53
N LYS A 38 6.09 0.38 6.65
CA LYS A 38 7.44 -0.11 6.96
C LYS A 38 8.37 0.97 7.53
N HIS A 39 8.19 2.22 7.13
CA HIS A 39 8.97 3.36 7.59
C HIS A 39 8.64 3.84 9.02
N LEU A 40 7.53 3.41 9.60
CA LEU A 40 7.15 3.70 10.99
C LEU A 40 7.49 2.56 11.95
N ILE A 41 7.54 1.33 11.44
CA ILE A 41 7.70 0.13 12.26
C ILE A 41 9.15 -0.03 12.70
N PHE A 42 9.33 -0.26 13.99
CA PHE A 42 10.59 -0.70 14.58
C PHE A 42 10.67 -2.23 14.52
N ASP A 43 11.65 -2.77 13.80
CA ASP A 43 11.83 -4.20 13.53
C ASP A 43 13.08 -4.80 14.23
N GLU A 44 14.06 -3.97 14.56
CA GLU A 44 15.32 -4.39 15.20
C GLU A 44 15.09 -5.12 16.54
N GLY A 45 15.56 -6.36 16.65
CA GLY A 45 15.45 -7.12 17.91
C GLY A 45 14.02 -7.49 18.32
N GLY A 46 13.04 -7.34 17.42
CA GLY A 46 11.64 -7.68 17.65
C GLY A 46 10.99 -6.91 18.81
N PHE A 47 10.01 -7.53 19.46
CA PHE A 47 9.27 -6.88 20.56
C PHE A 47 10.18 -6.43 21.71
N GLU A 48 11.16 -7.27 22.08
CA GLU A 48 12.11 -6.96 23.14
C GLU A 48 13.03 -5.78 22.77
N GLY A 49 13.49 -5.72 21.52
CA GLY A 49 14.21 -4.57 20.99
C GLY A 49 13.38 -3.29 21.07
N ALA A 50 12.13 -3.34 20.62
CA ALA A 50 11.22 -2.19 20.66
C ALA A 50 10.97 -1.70 22.09
N ARG A 51 10.78 -2.63 23.03
CA ARG A 51 10.58 -2.32 24.45
C ARG A 51 11.80 -1.65 25.06
N ASN A 52 13.00 -2.16 24.78
CA ASN A 52 14.25 -1.56 25.25
C ASN A 52 14.44 -0.17 24.65
N MET A 53 14.22 -0.02 23.34
CA MET A 53 14.29 1.27 22.64
C MET A 53 13.33 2.31 23.24
N ALA A 54 12.08 1.92 23.52
CA ALA A 54 11.08 2.80 24.13
C ALA A 54 11.52 3.26 25.53
N ARG A 55 11.99 2.32 26.36
CA ARG A 55 12.50 2.60 27.71
C ARG A 55 13.70 3.56 27.68
N ASP A 56 14.68 3.26 26.84
CA ASP A 56 15.96 3.98 26.82
C ASP A 56 15.77 5.42 26.28
N ASN A 57 14.83 5.62 25.36
CA ASN A 57 14.46 6.94 24.84
C ASN A 57 13.34 7.64 25.63
N LYS A 58 12.81 7.02 26.69
CA LYS A 58 11.66 7.53 27.47
C LYS A 58 10.43 7.86 26.59
N ARG A 59 10.18 7.01 25.59
CA ARG A 59 9.03 7.11 24.68
C ARG A 59 8.03 6.01 25.01
N TRP A 60 6.77 6.21 24.64
CA TRP A 60 5.75 5.16 24.78
C TRP A 60 6.00 4.04 23.76
N LEU A 61 5.63 2.81 24.10
CA LEU A 61 5.63 1.70 23.13
C LEU A 61 4.21 1.52 22.61
N LEU A 62 4.01 1.70 21.30
CA LEU A 62 2.75 1.39 20.63
C LEU A 62 2.87 0.01 19.98
N VAL A 63 2.04 -0.93 20.44
CA VAL A 63 2.00 -2.31 19.93
C VAL A 63 0.78 -2.48 19.05
N ASN A 64 0.99 -2.86 17.79
CA ASN A 64 -0.09 -3.21 16.86
C ASN A 64 0.02 -4.67 16.42
N LEU A 65 -1.02 -5.46 16.71
CA LEU A 65 -1.11 -6.87 16.34
C LEU A 65 -2.10 -7.03 15.20
N GLN A 66 -1.65 -7.59 14.08
CA GLN A 66 -2.47 -7.77 12.88
C GLN A 66 -2.55 -9.24 12.47
N ARG A 67 -3.60 -9.55 11.71
CA ARG A 67 -3.72 -10.80 10.94
C ARG A 67 -3.96 -10.48 9.48
N ASP A 68 -3.38 -11.28 8.61
CA ASP A 68 -3.46 -11.15 7.15
C ASP A 68 -4.86 -11.38 6.58
N ASN A 69 -5.66 -12.21 7.25
CA ASN A 69 -7.04 -12.53 6.86
C ASN A 69 -8.11 -11.57 7.42
N GLU A 70 -7.70 -10.53 8.16
CA GLU A 70 -8.62 -9.58 8.78
C GLU A 70 -8.70 -8.30 7.94
N PHE A 71 -9.85 -8.06 7.29
CA PHE A 71 -10.05 -6.87 6.45
C PHE A 71 -9.85 -5.57 7.21
N SER A 72 -10.21 -5.55 8.50
CA SER A 72 -10.01 -4.39 9.37
C SER A 72 -8.53 -4.00 9.51
N CYS A 73 -7.61 -4.97 9.48
CA CYS A 73 -6.17 -4.70 9.49
C CYS A 73 -5.69 -4.03 8.21
N HIS A 74 -6.27 -4.41 7.06
CA HIS A 74 -5.98 -3.77 5.77
C HIS A 74 -6.51 -2.32 5.74
N ALA A 75 -7.73 -2.08 6.22
CA ALA A 75 -8.30 -0.74 6.32
C ALA A 75 -7.44 0.17 7.22
N LEU A 76 -6.96 -0.34 8.35
CA LEU A 76 -6.06 0.39 9.26
C LEU A 76 -4.76 0.82 8.58
N ASN A 77 -4.15 -0.06 7.77
CA ASN A 77 -2.93 0.26 7.01
C ASN A 77 -3.16 1.39 5.99
N ARG A 78 -4.33 1.43 5.37
CA ARG A 78 -4.67 2.44 4.36
C ARG A 78 -5.11 3.77 4.98
N ASP A 79 -5.99 3.72 5.98
CA ASP A 79 -6.75 4.88 6.44
C ASP A 79 -6.11 5.55 7.66
N VAL A 80 -5.38 4.78 8.49
CA VAL A 80 -4.83 5.29 9.76
C VAL A 80 -3.32 5.46 9.66
N TRP A 81 -2.59 4.43 9.21
CA TRP A 81 -1.13 4.46 9.23
C TRP A 81 -0.48 5.29 8.14
N ARG A 82 -1.21 5.61 7.07
CA ARG A 82 -0.74 6.50 5.99
C ARG A 82 -1.16 7.96 6.22
N ASP A 83 -1.92 8.24 7.27
CA ASP A 83 -2.29 9.61 7.62
C ASP A 83 -1.09 10.35 8.21
N GLU A 84 -0.69 11.46 7.59
CA GLU A 84 0.52 12.21 7.97
C GLU A 84 0.48 12.72 9.42
N LEU A 85 -0.70 13.07 9.95
CA LEU A 85 -0.83 13.53 11.33
C LEU A 85 -0.60 12.36 12.29
N VAL A 86 -1.12 11.17 11.97
CA VAL A 86 -0.86 9.94 12.72
C VAL A 86 0.62 9.57 12.66
N GLU A 87 1.24 9.65 11.48
CA GLU A 87 2.67 9.37 11.33
C GLU A 87 3.51 10.29 12.22
N ASN A 88 3.24 11.59 12.19
CA ASN A 88 3.95 12.58 12.99
C ASN A 88 3.78 12.33 14.49
N LEU A 89 2.55 12.05 14.93
CA LEU A 89 2.28 11.72 16.33
C LEU A 89 3.06 10.47 16.80
N ILE A 90 3.11 9.43 15.97
CA ILE A 90 3.89 8.22 16.24
C ILE A 90 5.38 8.57 16.33
N ARG A 91 5.92 9.31 15.36
CA ARG A 91 7.34 9.71 15.32
C ARG A 91 7.76 10.57 16.51
N GLU A 92 6.88 11.38 17.05
CA GLU A 92 7.18 12.20 18.23
C GLU A 92 7.10 11.37 19.52
N GLY A 93 6.01 10.64 19.73
CA GLY A 93 5.69 10.05 21.03
C GLY A 93 6.05 8.58 21.23
N PHE A 94 6.17 7.81 20.14
CA PHE A 94 6.09 6.34 20.21
C PHE A 94 7.22 5.59 19.48
N VAL A 95 7.76 4.57 20.13
CA VAL A 95 8.35 3.46 19.37
C VAL A 95 7.18 2.60 18.91
N PHE A 96 7.02 2.44 17.60
CA PHE A 96 5.93 1.66 17.03
C PHE A 96 6.42 0.28 16.64
N TRP A 97 5.80 -0.76 17.20
CA TRP A 97 6.11 -2.15 16.87
C TRP A 97 4.86 -2.84 16.35
N GLN A 98 5.00 -3.54 15.23
CA GLN A 98 3.91 -4.27 14.60
C GLN A 98 4.30 -5.73 14.38
N SER A 99 3.38 -6.64 14.72
CA SER A 99 3.49 -8.06 14.39
C SER A 99 2.28 -8.48 13.57
N VAL A 100 2.55 -9.21 12.48
CA VAL A 100 1.54 -9.77 11.61
C VAL A 100 1.60 -11.28 11.73
N SER A 101 0.51 -11.89 12.19
CA SER A 101 0.36 -13.36 12.14
C SER A 101 -0.25 -13.74 10.80
N VAL A 102 0.43 -14.66 10.11
CA VAL A 102 -0.07 -15.30 8.88
C VAL A 102 -0.74 -16.62 9.28
N VAL A 103 -1.95 -16.86 8.78
CA VAL A 103 -2.58 -18.18 8.94
C VAL A 103 -2.08 -19.08 7.81
N ALA A 104 -1.38 -20.15 8.17
CA ALA A 104 -0.87 -21.16 7.23
C ALA A 104 -1.99 -22.07 6.69
#